data_AF-A0A7W1GD74-F1
#
_entry.id   AF-A0A7W1GD74-F1
#
_cell.length_a   1.000
_cell.length_b   1.000
_cell.length_c   1.000
_cell.angle_alpha   90.00
_cell.angle_beta   90.00
_cell.angle_gamma   90.00
#
_symmetry.space_group_name_H-M   'P 1'
#
loop_
_entity.id
_entity.type
_entity.pdbx_description
1 polymer ?
#
loop_
_entity_poly.entity_id
_entity_poly.type
_entity_poly.pdbx_seq_one_letter_code
_entity_poly.pdbx_strand_id
1 'polypeptide(L)' 'MRDVTFDEDRSQVRTKRIPQVMATLRNIAISVLRVSGADNIAAACRRYAAQPALALAAVGISRRE' A
#
# COMPACT_ATOMS: atom_id res chain seq x y z
N MET A 1 -4.87 13.24 8.90
CA MET A 1 -5.59 12.61 7.77
C MET A 1 -5.66 11.12 8.05
N ARG A 2 -6.87 10.56 8.18
CA ARG A 2 -7.12 9.16 8.54
C ARG A 2 -7.26 8.38 7.23
N ASP A 3 -6.37 7.43 6.97
CA ASP A 3 -6.41 6.67 5.72
C ASP A 3 -7.31 5.44 5.89
N VAL A 4 -8.50 5.50 5.30
CA VAL A 4 -9.45 4.38 5.22
C VAL A 4 -9.09 3.38 4.11
N THR A 5 -8.14 3.72 3.23
CA THR A 5 -7.75 2.88 2.11
C THR A 5 -6.91 1.68 2.57
N PHE A 6 -6.10 1.86 3.62
CA PHE A 6 -5.27 0.82 4.21
C PHE A 6 -5.92 0.10 5.41
N ASP A 7 -7.14 0.50 5.81
CA ASP A 7 -7.91 -0.04 6.96
C ASP A 7 -7.08 -0.12 8.26
N GLU A 8 -6.11 0.78 8.40
CA GLU A 8 -5.10 0.78 9.47
C GLU A 8 -5.74 0.97 10.86
N ASP A 9 -6.92 1.60 10.88
CA ASP A 9 -7.74 1.84 12.07
C ASP A 9 -8.30 0.54 12.69
N ARG A 10 -8.41 -0.54 11.90
CA ARG A 10 -8.88 -1.85 12.37
C ARG A 10 -7.75 -2.69 12.98
N SER A 11 -6.50 -2.27 12.85
CA SER A 11 -5.34 -2.96 13.44
C SER A 11 -5.27 -2.67 14.95
N GLN A 12 -5.60 -3.68 15.77
CA GLN A 12 -5.50 -3.61 17.24
C GLN A 12 -4.05 -3.61 17.77
N VAL A 13 -3.06 -3.74 16.88
CA VAL A 13 -1.64 -3.84 17.24
C VAL A 13 -1.07 -2.44 17.50
N ARG A 14 -1.51 -1.84 18.61
CA ARG A 14 -1.18 -0.45 18.99
C ARG A 14 0.01 -0.38 19.96
N THR A 15 1.02 -1.23 19.75
CA THR A 15 2.19 -1.33 20.63
C THR A 15 3.38 -0.56 20.04
N LYS A 16 3.86 0.46 20.75
CA LYS A 16 5.13 1.18 20.47
C LYS A 16 5.18 1.88 19.10
N ARG A 17 6.22 1.62 18.29
CA ARG A 17 6.58 2.36 17.05
C ARG A 17 5.77 1.92 15.82
N ILE A 18 4.82 1.00 15.96
CA ILE A 18 4.03 0.46 14.84
C ILE A 18 3.30 1.56 14.04
N PRO A 19 2.70 2.62 14.65
CA PRO A 19 2.10 3.69 13.87
C PRO A 19 3.08 4.44 12.95
N GLN A 20 4.35 4.59 13.36
CA GLN A 20 5.37 5.20 12.50
C GLN A 20 5.78 4.26 11.37
N VAL A 21 5.93 2.96 11.66
CA VAL A 21 6.25 1.96 10.64
C VAL A 21 5.15 1.88 9.59
N MET A 22 3.89 1.85 10.02
CA MET A 22 2.75 1.80 9.11
C MET A 22 2.61 3.08 8.29
N ALA A 23 2.85 4.26 8.89
CA ALA A 23 2.92 5.52 8.15
C ALA A 23 4.01 5.51 7.07
N THR A 24 5.19 4.96 7.38
CA THR A 24 6.27 4.79 6.41
C THR A 24 5.87 3.84 5.28
N LEU A 25 5.29 2.68 5.59
CA LEU A 25 4.84 1.70 4.59
C LEU A 25 3.77 2.30 3.67
N ARG A 26 2.82 3.05 4.23
CA ARG A 26 1.79 3.77 3.45
C ARG A 26 2.40 4.79 2.51
N ASN A 27 3.36 5.60 2.99
CA ASN A 27 4.05 6.58 2.16
C ASN A 27 4.81 5.91 1.01
N ILE A 28 5.46 4.77 1.27
CA ILE A 28 6.13 3.97 0.23
C ILE A 28 5.11 3.48 -0.81
N ALA A 29 3.99 2.89 -0.37
CA ALA A 29 2.95 2.41 -1.28
C ALA A 29 2.37 3.53 -2.15
N ILE A 30 2.10 4.71 -1.58
CA ILE A 30 1.66 5.89 -2.32
C ILE A 30 2.73 6.33 -3.33
N SER A 31 4.01 6.32 -2.95
CA SER A 31 5.10 6.69 -3.85
C SER A 31 5.21 5.73 -5.02
N VAL A 32 5.11 4.42 -4.79
CA VAL A 32 5.10 3.39 -5.84
C VAL A 32 3.93 3.61 -6.79
N LEU A 33 2.74 3.89 -6.25
CA LEU A 33 1.55 4.19 -7.03
C LEU A 33 1.73 5.41 -7.94
N ARG A 34 2.32 6.49 -7.41
CA ARG A 34 2.62 7.69 -8.19
C ARG A 34 3.65 7.43 -9.29
N VAL A 35 4.71 6.69 -8.99
CA VAL A 35 5.73 6.31 -10.00
C VAL A 35 5.12 5.43 -11.08
N SER A 36 4.14 4.58 -10.74
CA SER A 36 3.38 3.78 -11.71
C SER A 36 2.35 4.58 -12.52
N GLY A 37 2.22 5.89 -12.30
CA GLY A 37 1.28 6.75 -13.03
C GLY A 37 -0.18 6.65 -12.56
N ALA A 38 -0.42 6.24 -11.32
CA ALA A 38 -1.79 6.15 -10.80
C ALA A 38 -2.36 7.53 -10.45
N ASP A 39 -3.32 8.01 -11.25
CA ASP A 39 -4.01 9.29 -11.00
C ASP A 39 -4.95 9.23 -9.78
N ASN A 40 -5.50 8.05 -9.48
CA ASN A 40 -6.37 7.82 -8.34
C ASN A 40 -5.83 6.70 -7.44
N ILE A 41 -5.18 7.10 -6.35
CA ILE A 41 -4.56 6.19 -5.36
C ILE A 41 -5.58 5.19 -4.81
N ALA A 42 -6.81 5.62 -4.49
CA ALA A 42 -7.82 4.74 -3.93
C ALA A 42 -8.31 3.69 -4.95
N ALA A 43 -8.47 4.08 -6.21
CA ALA A 43 -8.83 3.14 -7.28
C ALA A 43 -7.69 2.15 -7.56
N ALA A 44 -6.44 2.62 -7.56
CA ALA A 44 -5.28 1.77 -7.76
C ALA A 44 -5.07 0.80 -6.58
N CYS A 45 -5.27 1.23 -5.34
CA CYS A 45 -5.29 0.33 -4.18
C CYS A 45 -6.35 -0.76 -4.33
N ARG A 46 -7.57 -0.42 -4.75
CA ARG A 46 -8.62 -1.43 -5.02
C ARG A 46 -8.21 -2.41 -6.11
N ARG A 47 -7.58 -1.92 -7.20
CA ARG A 47 -7.07 -2.77 -8.28
C ARG A 47 -5.99 -3.73 -7.80
N TYR A 48 -5.06 -3.26 -6.98
CA TYR A 48 -3.98 -4.08 -6.41
C TYR A 48 -4.49 -5.06 -5.34
N ALA A 49 -5.49 -4.68 -4.55
CA ALA A 49 -6.17 -5.59 -3.64
C ALA A 49 -6.92 -6.71 -4.40
N ALA A 50 -7.55 -6.38 -5.54
CA ALA A 50 -8.22 -7.36 -6.39
C ALA A 50 -7.25 -8.23 -7.22
N GLN A 51 -6.07 -7.70 -7.55
CA GLN A 51 -5.06 -8.35 -8.39
C GLN A 51 -3.67 -8.22 -7.75
N PRO A 52 -3.38 -9.01 -6.70
CA PRO A 52 -2.14 -8.89 -5.95
C PRO A 52 -0.88 -9.12 -6.81
N ALA A 53 -0.97 -9.92 -7.88
CA ALA A 53 0.11 -10.11 -8.83
C ALA A 53 0.59 -8.78 -9.47
N LEU A 54 -0.32 -7.85 -9.76
CA LEU A 54 0.05 -6.52 -10.25
C LEU A 54 0.78 -5.69 -9.19
N ALA A 55 0.41 -5.84 -7.92
CA ALA A 55 1.07 -5.17 -6.81
C ALA A 55 2.51 -5.67 -6.63
N LEU A 56 2.71 -6.99 -6.71
CA LEU A 56 4.04 -7.62 -6.68
C LEU A 56 4.92 -7.15 -7.84
N ALA A 57 4.38 -7.12 -9.07
CA ALA A 57 5.10 -6.61 -10.23
C ALA A 57 5.45 -5.11 -10.08
N ALA A 58 4.55 -4.29 -9.51
CA ALA A 58 4.77 -2.86 -9.30
C ALA A 58 5.92 -2.56 -8.32
N VAL A 59 6.24 -3.49 -7.41
CA VAL A 59 7.40 -3.39 -6.50
C VAL A 59 8.62 -4.18 -7.01
N GLY A 60 8.60 -4.64 -8.27
CA GLY A 60 9.69 -5.37 -8.90
C GLY A 60 9.81 -6.83 -8.48
N ILE A 61 8.85 -7.36 -7.71
CA ILE A 61 8.78 -8.77 -7.35
C ILE A 61 8.07 -9.51 -8.48
N SER A 62 8.82 -9.76 -9.55
CA SER A 62 8.42 -10.74 -10.57
C SER A 62 8.84 -12.12 -10.07
N ARG A 63 7.93 -13.09 -10.07
CA ARG A 63 8.27 -14.50 -9.81
C ARG A 63 9.31 -14.88 -10.86
N ARG A 64 10.60 -14.93 -10.48
CA ARG A 64 11.62 -15.55 -11.32
C ARG A 64 11.26 -17.03 -11.39
N GLU A 65 10.91 -17.48 -12.59
CA GLU A 65 11.01 -18.89 -12.97
C GLU A 65 12.49 -19.24 -13.21
#